data_AF-A0A7C4RDX3-F1
#
_entry.id   AF-A0A7C4RDX3-F1
#
_cell.length_a   1.000
_cell.length_b   1.000
_cell.length_c   1.000
_cell.angle_alpha   90.00
_cell.angle_beta   90.00
_cell.angle_gamma   90.00
#
_symmetry.space_group_name_H-M   'P 1'
#
loop_
_entity.id
_entity.type
_entity.pdbx_description
1 polymer ?
#
loop_
_entity_poly.entity_id
_entity_poly.type
_entity_poly.pdbx_seq_one_letter_code
_entity_poly.pdbx_strand_id
1 'polypeptide(L)'
;MDLSQYPMINMNKLLLAIGTILCLAGLILISSSNKSVKSTQLSLLPLLMEEQEQDWMYSVNLNVSEIISIEIGGPEDNPNIWWYNDLYEPEIDSNTFWNPYAPVKLNVTLIPPDNVETIFCVWFVWDYLEGLTVKNLELLSEKTSTLENLSLTYTPKIGVIRGVVREDGTYRFYVRKWYWMKVGGTFYPPELKLFKELIVYVNPYSNILPLGIGILSLGVSVSLFGFFKRSRRRYIIKGKRTKQT
;
A
#
# COMPACT_ATOMS: atom_id res chain seq x y z
N MET A 1 -46.09 -46.27 3.35
CA MET A 1 -44.62 -46.12 3.28
C MET A 1 -44.08 -46.36 4.68
N ASP A 2 -43.35 -47.46 4.83
CA ASP A 2 -42.89 -47.95 6.13
C ASP A 2 -41.57 -47.23 6.50
N LEU A 3 -41.63 -46.32 7.49
CA LEU A 3 -40.48 -45.52 7.94
C LEU A 3 -39.51 -46.33 8.83
N SER A 4 -39.75 -47.63 9.01
CA SER A 4 -38.94 -48.52 9.86
C SER A 4 -37.60 -48.95 9.26
N GLN A 5 -37.33 -48.61 7.99
CA GLN A 5 -36.09 -49.01 7.29
C GLN A 5 -34.94 -47.99 7.39
N TYR A 6 -35.08 -46.88 8.13
CA TYR A 6 -33.94 -45.99 8.34
C TYR A 6 -33.01 -46.57 9.42
N PRO A 7 -31.74 -46.90 9.09
CA PRO A 7 -30.80 -47.36 10.10
C PRO A 7 -30.68 -46.27 11.17
N MET A 8 -30.97 -46.59 12.43
CA MET A 8 -30.71 -45.69 13.55
C MET A 8 -29.23 -45.31 13.53
N ILE A 9 -28.94 -44.12 13.02
CA ILE A 9 -27.60 -43.56 13.00
C ILE A 9 -27.15 -43.50 14.46
N ASN A 10 -26.10 -44.27 14.76
CA ASN A 10 -25.58 -44.34 16.12
C ASN A 10 -25.03 -42.95 16.49
N MET A 11 -25.81 -42.22 17.29
CA MET A 11 -25.60 -40.80 17.63
C MET A 11 -24.17 -40.51 18.15
N ASN A 12 -23.52 -41.51 18.75
CA ASN A 12 -22.13 -41.41 19.22
C ASN A 12 -21.10 -41.38 18.06
N LYS A 13 -21.34 -42.14 16.98
CA LYS A 13 -20.49 -42.11 15.78
C LYS A 13 -20.62 -40.76 15.07
N LEU A 14 -21.82 -40.20 15.04
CA LEU A 14 -22.09 -38.89 14.44
C LEU A 14 -21.43 -37.76 15.24
N LEU A 15 -21.51 -37.78 16.58
CA LEU A 15 -20.80 -36.82 17.43
C LEU A 15 -19.28 -36.88 17.25
N LEU A 16 -18.72 -38.09 17.13
CA LEU A 16 -17.28 -38.27 16.90
C LEU A 16 -16.85 -37.79 15.50
N ALA A 17 -17.68 -38.02 14.47
CA ALA A 17 -17.45 -37.50 13.12
C ALA A 17 -17.52 -35.96 13.10
N ILE A 18 -18.51 -35.35 13.75
CA ILE A 18 -18.62 -33.89 13.84
C ILE A 18 -17.42 -33.30 14.60
N GLY A 19 -17.05 -33.88 15.74
CA GLY A 19 -15.92 -33.41 16.54
C GLY A 19 -14.59 -33.48 15.79
N THR A 20 -14.36 -34.54 15.01
CA THR A 20 -13.16 -34.66 14.16
C THR A 20 -13.13 -33.68 12.99
N ILE A 21 -14.28 -33.42 12.35
CA ILE A 21 -14.40 -32.38 11.30
C ILE A 21 -14.08 -31.00 11.89
N LEU A 22 -14.60 -30.69 13.08
CA LEU A 22 -14.33 -29.41 13.76
C LEU A 22 -12.84 -29.28 14.12
N CYS A 23 -12.20 -30.33 14.64
CA CYS A 23 -10.76 -30.31 14.90
C CYS A 23 -9.94 -30.02 13.63
N LEU A 24 -10.28 -30.68 12.51
CA LEU A 24 -9.61 -30.46 11.23
C LEU A 24 -9.83 -29.02 10.72
N ALA A 25 -11.05 -28.50 10.79
CA ALA A 25 -11.36 -27.13 10.41
C ALA A 25 -10.57 -26.12 11.25
N GLY A 26 -10.48 -26.33 12.57
CA GLY A 26 -9.68 -25.49 13.47
C GLY A 26 -8.19 -25.50 13.11
N LEU A 27 -7.60 -26.66 12.82
CA LEU A 27 -6.20 -26.78 12.39
C LEU A 27 -5.92 -26.06 11.07
N ILE A 28 -6.82 -26.16 10.09
CA ILE A 28 -6.70 -25.47 8.80
C ILE A 28 -6.70 -23.95 8.99
N LEU A 29 -7.59 -23.45 9.85
CA LEU A 29 -7.69 -22.02 10.16
C LEU A 29 -6.44 -21.50 10.87
N ILE A 30 -5.93 -22.24 11.86
CA ILE A 30 -4.67 -21.90 12.55
C ILE A 30 -3.50 -21.89 11.56
N SER A 31 -3.37 -22.93 10.72
CA SER A 31 -2.32 -23.00 9.71
C SER A 31 -2.37 -21.82 8.72
N SER A 32 -3.58 -21.41 8.33
CA SER A 32 -3.78 -20.28 7.43
C SER A 32 -3.50 -18.92 8.07
N SER A 33 -3.62 -18.80 9.39
CA SER A 33 -3.39 -17.55 10.13
C SER A 33 -1.94 -17.07 10.11
N ASN A 34 -0.98 -18.00 9.97
CA ASN A 34 0.46 -17.71 9.96
C ASN A 34 1.02 -17.42 8.57
N LYS A 35 0.17 -17.32 7.53
CA LYS A 35 0.63 -16.97 6.20
C LYS A 35 0.97 -15.48 6.14
N SER A 36 2.26 -15.18 6.12
CA SER A 36 2.77 -13.85 5.85
C SER A 36 2.57 -13.50 4.38
N VAL A 37 1.99 -12.33 4.12
CA VAL A 37 1.87 -11.75 2.78
C VAL A 37 2.85 -10.58 2.68
N LYS A 38 3.59 -10.53 1.58
CA LYS A 38 4.45 -9.40 1.25
C LYS A 38 3.55 -8.20 0.94
N SER A 39 3.66 -7.13 1.73
CA SER A 39 3.00 -5.86 1.51
C SER A 39 4.04 -4.77 1.26
N THR A 40 3.70 -3.80 0.43
CA THR A 40 4.52 -2.62 0.20
C THR A 40 3.89 -1.46 0.97
N GLN A 41 4.64 -0.85 1.88
CA GLN A 41 4.23 0.36 2.61
C GLN A 41 5.07 1.54 2.15
N LEU A 42 4.45 2.71 2.00
CA LEU A 42 5.15 3.96 1.72
C LEU A 42 5.49 4.64 3.05
N SER A 43 6.76 4.99 3.23
CA SER A 43 7.25 5.75 4.37
C SER A 43 7.75 7.10 3.88
N LEU A 44 7.17 8.18 4.42
CA LEU A 44 7.60 9.54 4.10
C LEU A 44 9.02 9.77 4.63
N LEU A 45 9.92 10.20 3.75
CA LEU A 45 11.28 10.57 4.11
C LEU A 45 11.35 12.07 4.44
N PRO A 46 12.10 12.45 5.49
CA PRO A 46 12.33 13.87 5.78
C PRO A 46 13.16 14.47 4.65
N LEU A 47 12.59 15.44 3.94
CA LEU A 47 13.30 16.23 2.93
C LEU A 47 13.87 17.47 3.59
N LEU A 48 15.17 17.71 3.41
CA LEU A 48 15.80 18.96 3.78
C LEU A 48 15.71 19.91 2.59
N MET A 49 14.86 20.92 2.70
CA MET A 49 14.71 21.98 1.70
C MET A 49 15.68 23.12 2.01
N GLU A 50 16.53 23.44 1.03
CA GLU A 50 17.38 24.62 1.01
C GLU A 50 16.88 25.55 -0.10
N GLU A 51 16.47 26.76 0.28
CA GLU A 51 16.05 27.77 -0.69
C GLU A 51 17.27 28.49 -1.24
N GLN A 52 17.47 28.40 -2.56
CA GLN A 52 18.45 29.18 -3.31
C GLN A 52 17.76 30.32 -4.06
N GLU A 53 18.55 31.24 -4.61
CA GLU A 53 18.03 32.44 -5.28
C GLU A 53 17.07 32.09 -6.44
N GLN A 54 17.43 31.10 -7.26
CA GLN A 54 16.65 30.68 -8.43
C GLN A 54 15.96 29.32 -8.28
N ASP A 55 16.33 28.53 -7.28
CA ASP A 55 15.94 27.12 -7.18
C ASP A 55 15.55 26.75 -5.74
N TRP A 56 14.66 25.78 -5.59
CA TRP A 56 14.48 25.05 -4.34
C TRP A 56 15.19 23.71 -4.46
N MET A 57 16.14 23.46 -3.57
CA MET A 57 16.91 22.22 -3.54
C MET A 57 16.48 21.37 -2.35
N TYR A 58 16.25 20.09 -2.60
CA TYR A 58 15.88 19.09 -1.61
C TYR A 58 16.94 18.01 -1.60
N SER A 59 17.34 17.57 -0.42
CA SER A 59 18.35 16.52 -0.28
C SER A 59 17.87 15.40 0.62
N VAL A 60 18.32 14.19 0.29
CA VAL A 60 18.01 12.96 1.03
C VAL A 60 19.14 11.95 0.87
N ASN A 61 19.42 11.19 1.93
CA ASN A 61 20.33 10.05 1.85
C ASN A 61 19.55 8.77 1.55
N LEU A 62 19.97 8.04 0.53
CA LEU A 62 19.34 6.80 0.09
C LEU A 62 20.38 5.68 -0.01
N ASN A 63 19.91 4.45 0.17
CA ASN A 63 20.74 3.26 -0.02
C ASN A 63 20.37 2.51 -1.30
N VAL A 64 21.31 1.75 -1.84
CA VAL A 64 21.14 0.88 -3.01
C VAL A 64 19.94 -0.05 -2.81
N SER A 65 19.19 -0.27 -3.89
CA SER A 65 17.98 -1.11 -3.96
C SER A 65 16.74 -0.56 -3.25
N GLU A 66 16.82 0.62 -2.63
CA GLU A 66 15.63 1.29 -2.12
C GLU A 66 14.77 1.78 -3.30
N ILE A 67 13.45 1.64 -3.20
CA ILE A 67 12.53 2.19 -4.19
C ILE A 67 12.04 3.52 -3.64
N ILE A 68 12.23 4.57 -4.43
CA ILE A 68 11.73 5.91 -4.13
C ILE A 68 10.54 6.26 -4.99
N SER A 69 9.62 7.02 -4.42
CA SER A 69 8.49 7.64 -5.12
C SER A 69 8.45 9.10 -4.72
N ILE A 70 8.61 9.99 -5.69
CA ILE A 70 8.55 11.45 -5.51
C ILE A 70 7.20 11.89 -5.99
N GLU A 71 6.31 12.25 -5.08
CA GLU A 71 5.03 12.83 -5.41
C GLU A 71 5.18 14.35 -5.50
N ILE A 72 4.71 14.90 -6.61
CA ILE A 72 4.76 16.32 -6.92
C ILE A 72 3.32 16.83 -6.89
N GLY A 73 3.01 17.60 -5.84
CA GLY A 73 1.69 18.18 -5.61
C GLY A 73 1.68 19.70 -5.75
N GLY A 74 0.48 20.24 -5.94
CA GLY A 74 0.19 21.62 -5.54
C GLY A 74 0.18 21.73 -4.00
N PRO A 75 0.22 22.95 -3.44
CA PRO A 75 0.18 23.13 -2.00
C PRO A 75 -1.19 22.65 -1.47
N GLU A 76 -1.21 21.55 -0.70
CA GLU A 76 -2.44 20.95 -0.15
C GLU A 76 -3.28 21.94 0.66
N ASP A 77 -2.60 22.84 1.38
CA ASP A 77 -3.26 23.83 2.23
C ASP A 77 -3.98 24.93 1.44
N ASN A 78 -3.67 25.09 0.15
CA ASN A 78 -4.27 26.16 -0.65
C ASN A 78 -4.06 25.95 -2.17
N PRO A 79 -4.78 25.03 -2.81
CA PRO A 79 -4.59 24.66 -4.22
C PRO A 79 -4.76 25.86 -5.18
N ASN A 80 -5.44 26.91 -4.73
CA ASN A 80 -5.65 28.16 -5.47
C ASN A 80 -4.43 29.10 -5.48
N ILE A 81 -3.41 28.92 -4.62
CA ILE A 81 -2.34 29.93 -4.47
C ILE A 81 -1.64 30.21 -5.80
N TRP A 82 -1.25 29.21 -6.59
CA TRP A 82 -0.49 29.44 -7.83
C TRP A 82 -1.28 30.08 -8.97
N TRP A 83 -2.61 30.16 -8.86
CA TRP A 83 -3.48 30.66 -9.92
C TRP A 83 -4.36 31.81 -9.48
N TYR A 84 -4.48 32.03 -8.17
CA TYR A 84 -5.20 33.15 -7.60
C TYR A 84 -4.25 34.34 -7.46
N ASN A 85 -4.03 35.01 -8.58
CA ASN A 85 -3.41 36.34 -8.53
C ASN A 85 -3.96 37.26 -9.62
N ASP A 86 -5.29 37.36 -9.69
CA ASP A 86 -6.01 38.48 -10.31
C ASP A 86 -6.40 39.57 -9.28
N LEU A 87 -5.67 39.68 -8.16
CA LEU A 87 -5.78 40.85 -7.26
C LEU A 87 -4.67 41.89 -7.45
N TYR A 88 -3.80 41.69 -8.42
CA TYR A 88 -2.92 42.74 -8.93
C TYR A 88 -2.85 42.54 -10.43
N GLU A 89 -3.58 43.39 -11.18
CA GLU A 89 -3.37 43.57 -12.62
C GLU A 89 -1.86 43.64 -12.86
N PRO A 90 -1.22 42.62 -13.42
CA PRO A 90 0.07 42.87 -14.02
C PRO A 90 -0.26 43.75 -15.22
N GLU A 91 0.55 44.77 -15.49
CA GLU A 91 0.58 45.42 -16.80
C GLU A 91 1.02 44.35 -17.82
N ILE A 92 0.14 43.39 -18.11
CA ILE A 92 0.32 42.38 -19.14
C ILE A 92 0.03 43.12 -20.43
N ASP A 93 1.09 43.35 -21.19
CA ASP A 93 1.04 43.80 -22.57
C ASP A 93 -0.11 43.06 -23.29
N SER A 94 -1.02 43.81 -23.91
CA SER A 94 -2.36 43.37 -24.38
C SER A 94 -2.34 42.24 -25.43
N ASN A 95 -1.16 41.74 -25.78
CA ASN A 95 -0.92 40.66 -26.73
C ASN A 95 -0.68 39.29 -26.08
N THR A 96 -0.56 39.20 -24.76
CA THR A 96 -0.40 37.94 -24.04
C THR A 96 -1.72 37.51 -23.43
N PHE A 97 -2.50 36.74 -24.18
CA PHE A 97 -3.71 36.07 -23.66
C PHE A 97 -3.29 35.16 -22.49
N TRP A 98 -3.49 35.61 -21.25
CA TRP A 98 -3.29 34.77 -20.07
C TRP A 98 -4.47 33.80 -19.98
N ASN A 99 -4.23 32.53 -20.24
CA ASN A 99 -5.23 31.47 -20.14
C ASN A 99 -4.93 30.61 -18.90
N PRO A 100 -5.73 30.69 -17.83
CA PRO A 100 -5.49 29.89 -16.62
C PRO A 100 -5.66 28.37 -16.85
N TYR A 101 -6.25 27.95 -17.97
CA TYR A 101 -6.38 26.54 -18.36
C TYR A 101 -5.24 26.07 -19.27
N ALA A 102 -4.29 26.94 -19.62
CA ALA A 102 -3.14 26.54 -20.41
C ALA A 102 -2.23 25.63 -19.56
N PRO A 103 -1.76 24.50 -20.12
CA PRO A 103 -0.87 23.62 -19.38
C PRO A 103 0.45 24.32 -19.09
N VAL A 104 0.86 24.33 -17.81
CA VAL A 104 2.16 24.85 -17.37
C VAL A 104 3.14 23.71 -17.16
N LYS A 105 4.43 23.99 -17.34
CA LYS A 105 5.51 23.01 -17.19
C LYS A 105 6.33 23.31 -15.95
N LEU A 106 6.69 22.24 -15.26
CA LEU A 106 7.63 22.23 -14.16
C LEU A 106 8.75 21.26 -14.47
N ASN A 107 9.98 21.75 -14.44
CA ASN A 107 11.13 20.86 -14.54
C ASN A 107 11.58 20.48 -13.13
N VAL A 108 11.60 19.19 -12.86
CA VAL A 108 12.18 18.59 -11.66
C VAL A 108 13.44 17.87 -12.07
N THR A 109 14.57 18.29 -11.50
CA THR A 109 15.86 17.68 -11.81
C THR A 109 16.30 16.81 -10.65
N LEU A 110 16.67 15.56 -10.94
CA LEU A 110 17.28 14.63 -10.03
C LEU A 110 18.79 14.57 -10.28
N ILE A 111 19.56 14.71 -9.22
CA ILE A 111 21.02 14.59 -9.21
C ILE A 111 21.40 13.43 -8.27
N PRO A 112 21.85 12.29 -8.81
CA PRO A 112 22.39 11.20 -8.00
C PRO A 112 23.77 11.54 -7.42
N PRO A 113 24.34 10.68 -6.56
CA PRO A 113 25.70 10.85 -6.02
C PRO A 113 26.80 10.99 -7.09
N ASP A 114 26.63 10.33 -8.24
CA ASP A 114 27.51 10.43 -9.41
C ASP A 114 27.44 11.77 -10.16
N ASN A 115 26.51 12.66 -9.77
CA ASN A 115 26.24 13.97 -10.38
C ASN A 115 25.72 13.92 -11.83
N VAL A 116 25.14 12.80 -12.27
CA VAL A 116 24.53 12.70 -13.60
C VAL A 116 23.06 13.14 -13.54
N GLU A 117 22.82 14.37 -13.98
CA GLU A 117 21.48 14.97 -13.91
C GLU A 117 20.46 14.27 -14.81
N THR A 118 19.27 14.05 -14.26
CA THR A 118 18.07 13.57 -14.96
C THR A 118 16.96 14.59 -14.82
N ILE A 119 16.36 15.03 -15.93
CA ILE A 119 15.35 16.09 -15.92
C ILE A 119 13.98 15.52 -16.30
N PHE A 120 13.02 15.70 -15.41
CA PHE A 120 11.60 15.39 -15.60
C PHE A 120 10.81 16.66 -15.85
N CYS A 121 9.95 16.67 -16.85
CA CYS A 121 8.96 17.73 -17.07
C CYS A 121 7.60 17.26 -16.62
N VAL A 122 7.07 17.91 -15.61
CA VAL A 122 5.72 17.71 -15.11
C VAL A 122 4.83 18.80 -15.69
N TRP A 123 3.78 18.35 -16.37
CA TRP A 123 2.77 19.20 -16.94
C TRP A 123 1.60 19.29 -15.99
N PHE A 124 1.26 20.51 -15.59
CA PHE A 124 0.12 20.79 -14.76
C PHE A 124 -0.97 21.47 -15.58
N VAL A 125 -2.23 21.18 -15.25
CA VAL A 125 -3.40 21.89 -15.77
C VAL A 125 -4.30 22.27 -14.61
N TRP A 126 -4.87 23.46 -14.69
CA TRP A 126 -5.90 23.90 -13.77
C TRP A 126 -7.24 23.22 -14.08
N ASP A 127 -7.76 22.49 -13.12
CA ASP A 127 -9.13 21.96 -13.11
C ASP A 127 -9.98 22.81 -12.15
N TYR A 128 -11.16 23.24 -12.59
CA TYR A 128 -12.08 24.05 -11.78
C TYR A 128 -12.55 23.37 -10.49
N LEU A 129 -12.61 22.04 -10.46
CA LEU A 129 -13.12 21.28 -9.32
C LEU A 129 -12.03 20.82 -8.37
N GLU A 130 -10.86 20.47 -8.92
CA GLU A 130 -9.76 19.84 -8.20
C GLU A 130 -8.55 20.77 -8.00
N GLY A 131 -8.58 21.97 -8.60
CA GLY A 131 -7.46 22.90 -8.62
C GLY A 131 -6.36 22.41 -9.55
N LEU A 132 -5.10 22.55 -9.13
CA LEU A 132 -3.99 22.14 -9.99
C LEU A 132 -3.83 20.62 -10.04
N THR A 133 -3.97 20.07 -11.24
CA THR A 133 -3.83 18.63 -11.47
C THR A 133 -2.61 18.35 -12.36
N VAL A 134 -1.92 17.25 -12.08
CA VAL A 134 -0.85 16.77 -12.95
C VAL A 134 -1.49 16.07 -14.15
N LYS A 135 -1.23 16.59 -15.35
CA LYS A 135 -1.76 16.07 -16.60
C LYS A 135 -0.80 15.08 -17.27
N ASN A 136 0.49 15.37 -17.23
CA ASN A 136 1.50 14.50 -17.82
C ASN A 136 2.84 14.63 -17.10
N LEU A 137 3.66 13.59 -17.17
CA LEU A 137 5.05 13.63 -16.73
C LEU A 137 5.89 12.99 -17.83
N GLU A 138 6.88 13.75 -18.31
CA GLU A 138 7.74 13.38 -19.42
C GLU A 138 9.20 13.41 -18.97
N LEU A 139 10.00 12.42 -19.39
CA LEU A 139 11.44 12.48 -19.25
C LEU A 139 12.01 13.37 -20.37
N LEU A 140 12.62 14.51 -20.03
CA LEU A 140 13.14 15.45 -21.03
C LEU A 140 14.57 15.14 -21.44
N SER A 141 15.40 14.71 -20.50
CA SER A 141 16.82 14.46 -20.77
C SER A 141 17.41 13.55 -19.72
N GLU A 142 18.08 12.51 -20.19
CA GLU A 142 19.04 11.70 -19.44
C GLU A 142 20.39 11.95 -20.12
N LYS A 143 21.37 12.54 -19.42
CA LYS A 143 22.68 12.86 -20.03
C LYS A 143 23.54 11.61 -20.32
N THR A 144 22.99 10.39 -20.26
CA THR A 144 23.69 9.14 -20.59
C THR A 144 22.82 8.15 -21.38
N SER A 145 23.48 7.46 -22.31
CA SER A 145 22.93 6.60 -23.36
C SER A 145 22.53 5.19 -22.88
N THR A 146 21.83 5.08 -21.74
CA THR A 146 21.37 3.78 -21.23
C THR A 146 20.03 3.91 -20.53
N LEU A 147 18.97 3.81 -21.33
CA LEU A 147 17.56 3.65 -20.92
C LEU A 147 17.29 2.41 -20.03
N GLU A 148 18.33 1.66 -19.69
CA GLU A 148 18.29 0.51 -18.79
C GLU A 148 18.67 0.88 -17.34
N ASN A 149 19.03 2.15 -17.08
CA ASN A 149 19.66 2.55 -15.83
C ASN A 149 18.77 3.12 -14.71
N LEU A 150 17.47 3.19 -14.94
CA LEU A 150 16.47 3.44 -13.90
C LEU A 150 15.17 2.85 -14.41
N SER A 151 14.73 1.72 -13.85
CA SER A 151 13.39 1.19 -14.15
C SER A 151 12.36 2.08 -13.44
N LEU A 152 12.20 3.31 -13.95
CA LEU A 152 11.20 4.25 -13.51
C LEU A 152 9.87 3.84 -14.13
N THR A 153 9.03 3.15 -13.38
CA THR A 153 7.68 2.80 -13.86
C THR A 153 6.78 4.01 -13.66
N TYR A 154 6.41 4.65 -14.76
CA TYR A 154 5.52 5.80 -14.79
C TYR A 154 4.06 5.38 -14.59
N THR A 155 3.36 6.06 -13.68
CA THR A 155 1.91 5.87 -13.52
C THR A 155 1.23 7.21 -13.79
N PRO A 156 0.55 7.40 -14.94
CA PRO A 156 0.05 8.69 -15.42
C PRO A 156 -1.08 9.33 -14.61
N LYS A 157 -1.46 8.75 -13.46
CA LYS A 157 -2.62 9.22 -12.67
C LYS A 157 -2.27 10.20 -11.57
N ILE A 158 -1.00 10.31 -11.18
CA ILE A 158 -0.54 11.08 -10.02
C ILE A 158 0.89 11.48 -10.38
N GLY A 159 1.32 12.74 -10.19
CA GLY A 159 2.66 13.23 -10.56
C GLY A 159 3.78 12.58 -9.75
N VAL A 160 3.97 11.28 -9.95
CA VAL A 160 4.87 10.44 -9.17
C VAL A 160 6.02 10.00 -10.05
N ILE A 161 7.22 10.41 -9.65
CA ILE A 161 8.47 9.88 -10.21
C ILE A 161 8.90 8.74 -9.31
N ARG A 162 8.78 7.50 -9.78
CA ARG A 162 9.13 6.31 -9.01
C ARG A 162 10.32 5.60 -9.61
N GLY A 163 11.35 5.27 -8.83
CA GLY A 163 12.59 4.65 -9.32
C GLY A 163 13.30 3.79 -8.28
N VAL A 164 14.27 2.99 -8.74
CA VAL A 164 15.12 2.17 -7.88
C VAL A 164 16.48 2.84 -7.73
N VAL A 165 16.90 3.04 -6.48
CA VAL A 165 18.20 3.62 -6.12
C VAL A 165 19.31 2.65 -6.48
N ARG A 166 20.35 3.16 -7.15
CA ARG A 166 21.47 2.36 -7.66
C ARG A 166 22.77 2.53 -6.92
N GLU A 167 22.95 3.68 -6.29
CA GLU A 167 24.17 4.02 -5.59
C GLU A 167 23.80 4.52 -4.20
N ASP A 168 24.63 4.17 -3.21
CA ASP A 168 24.50 4.72 -1.86
C ASP A 168 24.95 6.18 -1.88
N GLY A 169 24.18 7.07 -1.27
CA GLY A 169 24.61 8.44 -1.07
C GLY A 169 23.49 9.46 -1.01
N THR A 170 23.87 10.73 -1.14
CA THR A 170 22.94 11.86 -1.12
C THR A 170 22.39 12.11 -2.51
N TYR A 171 21.09 11.89 -2.66
CA TYR A 171 20.34 12.31 -3.83
C TYR A 171 19.82 13.72 -3.62
N ARG A 172 19.94 14.56 -4.65
CA ARG A 172 19.44 15.92 -4.64
C ARG A 172 18.36 16.08 -5.70
N PHE A 173 17.32 16.82 -5.34
CA PHE A 173 16.25 17.21 -6.25
C PHE A 173 16.21 18.71 -6.28
N TYR A 174 16.06 19.32 -7.44
CA TYR A 174 15.79 20.75 -7.47
C TYR A 174 14.69 21.12 -8.44
N VAL A 175 14.02 22.19 -8.09
CA VAL A 175 12.96 22.81 -8.87
C VAL A 175 13.32 24.27 -9.07
N ARG A 176 13.36 24.69 -10.33
CA ARG A 176 13.57 26.09 -10.66
C ARG A 176 12.32 26.92 -10.37
N LYS A 177 12.51 28.08 -9.75
CA LYS A 177 11.46 29.08 -9.54
C LYS A 177 11.01 29.62 -10.90
N TRP A 178 9.70 29.56 -11.16
CA TRP A 178 9.09 30.09 -12.37
C TRP A 178 8.05 31.15 -12.04
N TYR A 179 7.87 32.12 -12.94
CA TYR A 179 7.00 33.28 -12.72
C TYR A 179 5.57 32.92 -12.32
N TRP A 180 5.03 31.82 -12.85
CA TRP A 180 3.67 31.35 -12.55
C TRP A 180 3.53 30.80 -11.12
N MET A 181 4.62 30.58 -10.40
CA MET A 181 4.63 30.19 -8.97
C MET A 181 4.69 31.40 -8.03
N LYS A 182 4.68 32.63 -8.57
CA LYS A 182 4.80 33.87 -7.82
C LYS A 182 3.42 34.41 -7.45
N VAL A 183 3.19 34.61 -6.16
CA VAL A 183 1.90 35.06 -5.61
C VAL A 183 2.17 36.20 -4.63
N GLY A 184 1.50 37.33 -4.81
CA GLY A 184 1.73 38.53 -3.99
C GLY A 184 3.19 38.99 -3.91
N GLY A 185 3.99 38.78 -4.96
CA GLY A 185 5.42 39.14 -4.95
C GLY A 185 6.37 38.02 -4.47
N THR A 186 5.83 36.93 -3.92
CA THR A 186 6.60 35.86 -3.26
C THR A 186 6.48 34.55 -4.04
N PHE A 187 7.58 33.80 -4.21
CA PHE A 187 7.54 32.48 -4.85
C PHE A 187 7.16 31.41 -3.85
N TYR A 188 6.27 30.50 -4.23
CA TYR A 188 5.83 29.37 -3.41
C TYR A 188 6.36 28.05 -3.99
N PRO A 189 7.08 27.22 -3.20
CA PRO A 189 7.61 25.95 -3.68
C PRO A 189 6.49 24.94 -3.98
N PRO A 190 6.69 24.03 -4.94
CA PRO A 190 5.85 22.85 -5.06
C PRO A 190 5.98 21.96 -3.83
N GLU A 191 4.88 21.27 -3.52
CA GLU A 191 4.89 20.26 -2.48
C GLU A 191 5.56 19.01 -3.06
N LEU A 192 6.81 18.77 -2.65
CA LEU A 192 7.54 17.56 -2.97
C LEU A 192 7.49 16.63 -1.77
N LYS A 193 6.84 15.47 -1.94
CA LYS A 193 6.85 14.40 -0.94
C LYS A 193 7.68 13.26 -1.47
N LEU A 194 8.71 12.87 -0.71
CA LEU A 194 9.52 11.72 -1.04
C LEU A 194 9.10 10.55 -0.16
N PHE A 195 8.75 9.45 -0.78
CA PHE A 195 8.41 8.20 -0.12
C PHE A 195 9.45 7.15 -0.43
N LYS A 196 9.79 6.38 0.59
CA LYS A 196 10.51 5.12 0.49
C LYS A 196 9.53 3.97 0.56
N GLU A 197 9.63 3.04 -0.38
CA GLU A 197 8.87 1.79 -0.27
C GLU A 197 9.58 0.81 0.67
N LEU A 198 8.88 0.47 1.74
CA LEU A 198 9.27 -0.57 2.68
C LEU A 198 8.52 -1.85 2.33
N ILE A 199 9.29 -2.92 2.10
CA ILE A 199 8.73 -4.26 2.02
C ILE A 199 8.46 -4.75 3.44
N VAL A 200 7.19 -4.86 3.81
CA VAL A 200 6.77 -5.32 5.14
C VAL A 200 6.01 -6.64 4.97
N TYR A 201 6.40 -7.64 5.76
CA TYR A 201 5.66 -8.89 5.85
C TYR A 201 4.53 -8.71 6.86
N VAL A 202 3.29 -8.73 6.38
CA VAL A 202 2.10 -8.60 7.23
C VAL A 202 1.44 -9.97 7.35
N ASN A 203 0.87 -10.27 8.52
CA ASN A 203 0.05 -11.45 8.76
C ASN A 203 -1.43 -11.04 8.73
N PRO A 204 -2.06 -10.89 7.55
CA PRO A 204 -3.42 -10.35 7.44
C PRO A 204 -4.47 -11.23 8.12
N TYR A 205 -4.13 -12.50 8.34
CA TYR A 205 -5.03 -13.51 8.89
C TYR A 205 -4.79 -13.82 10.37
N SER A 206 -4.00 -12.99 11.07
CA SER A 206 -3.74 -13.14 12.52
C SER A 206 -5.03 -13.20 13.35
N ASN A 207 -6.06 -12.44 12.94
CA ASN A 207 -7.38 -12.43 13.58
C ASN A 207 -8.16 -13.75 13.45
N ILE A 208 -7.76 -14.65 12.53
CA ILE A 208 -8.38 -15.97 12.36
C ILE A 208 -7.89 -16.97 13.42
N LEU A 209 -6.72 -16.74 14.00
CA LEU A 209 -6.11 -17.62 15.01
C LEU A 209 -7.03 -17.89 16.22
N PRO A 210 -7.63 -16.88 16.90
CA PRO A 210 -8.56 -17.14 18.00
C PRO A 210 -9.81 -17.93 17.57
N LEU A 211 -10.30 -17.71 16.33
CA LEU A 211 -11.42 -18.45 15.77
C LEU A 211 -11.07 -19.93 15.56
N GLY A 212 -9.88 -20.21 15.01
CA GLY A 212 -9.36 -21.56 14.81
C GLY A 212 -9.17 -22.32 16.12
N ILE A 213 -8.62 -21.67 17.15
CA ILE A 213 -8.51 -22.23 18.50
C ILE A 213 -9.89 -22.54 19.08
N GLY A 214 -10.85 -21.62 18.93
CA GLY A 214 -12.23 -21.81 19.38
C GLY A 214 -12.87 -23.05 18.77
N ILE A 215 -12.83 -23.17 17.44
CA ILE A 215 -13.39 -24.31 16.69
C ILE A 215 -12.71 -25.62 17.10
N LEU A 216 -11.39 -25.61 17.28
CA LEU A 216 -10.64 -26.80 17.70
C LEU A 216 -11.06 -27.24 19.12
N SER A 217 -11.18 -26.31 20.06
CA SER A 217 -11.61 -26.61 21.43
C SER A 217 -13.04 -27.19 21.50
N LEU A 218 -13.95 -26.69 20.66
CA LEU A 218 -15.30 -27.23 20.50
C LEU A 218 -15.26 -28.65 19.91
N GLY A 219 -14.45 -28.88 18.88
CA GLY A 219 -14.27 -30.21 18.29
C GLY A 219 -13.76 -31.24 19.27
N VAL A 220 -12.77 -30.88 20.09
CA VAL A 220 -12.24 -31.73 21.17
C VAL A 220 -13.33 -32.03 22.20
N SER A 221 -14.07 -31.01 22.65
CA SER A 221 -15.15 -31.16 23.64
C SER A 221 -16.27 -32.09 23.16
N VAL A 222 -16.72 -31.92 21.91
CA VAL A 222 -17.76 -32.77 21.29
C VAL A 222 -17.27 -34.20 21.11
N SER A 223 -16.02 -34.40 20.70
CA SER A 223 -15.41 -35.72 20.54
C SER A 223 -15.32 -36.47 21.88
N LEU A 224 -14.85 -35.80 22.93
CA LEU A 224 -14.76 -36.36 24.28
C LEU A 224 -16.14 -36.74 24.81
N PHE A 225 -17.14 -35.87 24.65
CA PHE A 225 -18.52 -36.15 25.08
C PHE A 225 -19.10 -37.40 24.39
N GLY A 226 -18.89 -37.53 23.08
CA GLY A 226 -19.27 -38.73 22.32
C GLY A 226 -18.59 -40.01 22.81
N PHE A 227 -17.32 -39.91 23.24
CA PHE A 227 -16.55 -41.03 23.79
C PHE A 227 -17.05 -41.44 25.20
N PHE A 228 -17.24 -40.48 26.10
CA PHE A 228 -17.68 -40.74 27.48
C PHE A 228 -19.11 -41.32 27.54
N LYS A 229 -20.02 -40.91 26.64
CA LYS A 229 -21.38 -41.46 26.57
C LYS A 229 -21.41 -42.93 26.14
N ARG A 230 -20.40 -43.40 25.40
CA ARG A 230 -20.25 -44.81 24.98
C ARG A 230 -19.77 -45.71 26.12
N SER A 231 -18.96 -45.19 27.03
CA SER A 231 -18.39 -45.94 28.16
C SER A 231 -19.47 -46.44 29.14
N ARG A 232 -20.51 -45.63 29.42
CA ARG A 232 -21.57 -46.01 30.37
C ARG A 232 -22.51 -47.13 29.92
N ARG A 233 -22.49 -47.57 28.66
CA ARG A 233 -23.42 -48.61 28.13
C ARG A 233 -22.87 -50.05 28.12
N ARG A 234 -21.69 -50.34 28.69
CA ARG A 234 -21.06 -51.68 28.62
C ARG A 234 -20.88 -52.41 29.97
N TYR A 235 -21.89 -52.40 30.83
CA TYR A 235 -21.93 -53.31 32.00
C TYR A 235 -23.30 -53.98 32.15
N ILE A 236 -23.69 -54.83 31.20
CA ILE A 236 -24.64 -55.93 31.45
C ILE A 236 -24.16 -57.16 30.66
N ILE A 237 -23.09 -57.79 31.14
CA ILE A 237 -22.80 -59.18 30.77
C ILE A 237 -23.65 -60.03 31.70
N LYS A 238 -24.81 -60.51 31.20
CA LYS A 238 -25.62 -61.52 31.90
C LYS A 238 -24.77 -62.78 32.05
N GLY A 239 -24.25 -63.02 33.25
CA GLY A 239 -23.72 -64.31 33.65
C GLY A 239 -24.85 -65.34 33.63
N LYS A 240 -24.91 -66.16 32.58
CA LYS A 240 -25.83 -67.28 32.48
C LYS A 240 -25.30 -68.37 33.42
N ARG A 241 -25.94 -68.58 34.59
CA ARG A 241 -25.67 -69.72 35.48
C ARG A 241 -25.93 -71.01 34.71
N THR A 242 -24.89 -71.75 34.41
CA THR A 242 -24.97 -73.15 34.00
C THR A 242 -25.21 -73.97 35.27
N LYS A 243 -26.44 -74.48 35.47
CA LYS A 243 -26.66 -75.59 36.40
C LYS A 243 -26.07 -76.83 35.72
N GLN A 244 -24.98 -77.37 36.25
CA GLN A 244 -24.61 -78.76 36.00
C GLN A 244 -25.37 -79.63 37.00
N THR A 245 -26.11 -80.57 36.44
CA THR A 245 -26.74 -81.74 37.06
C THR A 245 -25.71 -82.66 37.68
#